data_AF-A0AAF3F6E8-F1
#
_entry.id   AF-A0AAF3F6E8-F1
#
_cell.length_a   1.000
_cell.length_b   1.000
_cell.length_c   1.000
_cell.angle_alpha   90.00
_cell.angle_beta   90.00
_cell.angle_gamma   90.00
#
_symmetry.space_group_name_H-M   'P 1'
#
loop_
_entity.id
_entity.type
_entity.pdbx_description
1 polymer ?
#
loop_
_entity_poly.entity_id
_entity_poly.type
_entity_poly.pdbx_seq_one_letter_code
_entity_poly.pdbx_strand_id
1 'polypeptide(L)'
;MERDHLVASLYSRLVQMVIRRTNALFELGSSNDSEDGSVNDDSGIGSVIEIGSSKIDIIDIAGLTGVNQRGTRSLHELCANMAAEKTRHFFMRFGFFNIVDQACDNSRGSMQNVLEMVHQRKHEFTFVHVSPEEILVRHYEGRVPISYNITKIVENNRNTIRKEMVSLFDSKSCSFKFAVTLFTSDLNAMAQSDQYS
;
A
#
# COMPACT_ATOMS: atom_id res chain seq x y z
N MET A 1 21.20 -7.57 -14.62
CA MET A 1 20.54 -6.25 -14.57
C MET A 1 19.37 -6.16 -15.55
N GLU A 2 19.57 -6.23 -16.88
CA GLU A 2 18.44 -6.10 -17.84
C GLU A 2 17.43 -7.24 -17.79
N ARG A 3 17.90 -8.49 -17.66
CA ARG A 3 17.05 -9.66 -17.42
C ARG A 3 16.19 -9.47 -16.19
N ASP A 4 16.77 -8.97 -15.10
CA ASP A 4 16.11 -8.88 -13.80
C ASP A 4 15.02 -7.79 -13.81
N HIS A 5 15.27 -6.67 -14.50
CA HIS A 5 14.25 -5.64 -14.76
C HIS A 5 13.11 -6.15 -15.64
N LEU A 6 13.41 -6.95 -16.67
CA LEU A 6 12.38 -7.58 -17.50
C LEU A 6 11.51 -8.55 -16.69
N VAL A 7 12.14 -9.40 -15.88
CA VAL A 7 11.42 -10.34 -14.99
C VAL A 7 10.56 -9.59 -13.97
N ALA A 8 11.09 -8.55 -13.34
CA ALA A 8 10.33 -7.72 -12.40
C ALA A 8 9.12 -7.04 -13.09
N SER A 9 9.33 -6.53 -14.31
CA SER A 9 8.30 -5.90 -15.13
C SER A 9 7.19 -6.86 -15.53
N LEU A 10 7.54 -8.08 -15.95
CA LEU A 10 6.62 -9.17 -16.24
C LEU A 10 5.79 -9.54 -15.01
N TYR A 11 6.47 -9.78 -13.90
CA TYR A 11 5.83 -10.21 -12.66
C TYR A 11 4.89 -9.14 -12.10
N SER A 12 5.30 -7.87 -12.13
CA SER A 12 4.48 -6.73 -11.69
C SER A 12 3.17 -6.63 -12.49
N ARG A 13 3.24 -6.73 -13.82
CA ARG A 13 2.06 -6.72 -14.71
C ARG A 13 1.17 -7.94 -14.49
N LEU A 14 1.76 -9.12 -14.30
CA LEU A 14 1.04 -10.34 -13.99
C LEU A 14 0.25 -10.19 -12.68
N VAL A 15 0.90 -9.74 -11.61
CA VAL A 15 0.25 -9.50 -10.32
C VAL A 15 -0.88 -8.48 -10.46
N GLN A 16 -0.64 -7.37 -11.17
CA GLN A 16 -1.69 -6.38 -11.43
C GLN A 16 -2.89 -6.98 -12.16
N MET A 17 -2.67 -7.86 -13.14
CA MET A 17 -3.74 -8.53 -13.86
C MET A 17 -4.51 -9.50 -12.98
N VAL A 18 -3.82 -10.28 -12.14
CA VAL A 18 -4.44 -11.17 -11.16
C VAL A 18 -5.32 -10.36 -10.21
N ILE A 19 -4.80 -9.28 -9.62
CA ILE A 19 -5.56 -8.41 -8.71
C ILE A 19 -6.80 -7.83 -9.42
N ARG A 20 -6.66 -7.30 -10.63
CA ARG A 20 -7.79 -6.78 -11.41
C ARG A 20 -8.86 -7.85 -11.66
N ARG A 21 -8.44 -9.06 -12.01
CA ARG A 21 -9.37 -10.17 -12.28
C ARG A 21 -10.07 -10.64 -11.02
N THR A 22 -9.35 -10.73 -9.90
CA THR A 22 -9.89 -11.06 -8.60
C THR A 22 -10.92 -10.02 -8.16
N ASN A 23 -10.63 -8.73 -8.30
CA ASN A 23 -11.58 -7.65 -7.97
C ASN A 23 -12.84 -7.71 -8.84
N ALA A 24 -12.71 -7.94 -10.16
CA ALA A 24 -13.86 -8.09 -11.05
C ALA A 24 -14.77 -9.26 -10.67
N LEU A 25 -14.20 -10.36 -10.14
CA LEU A 25 -14.99 -11.49 -9.64
C LEU A 25 -15.75 -11.16 -8.35
N PHE A 26 -15.17 -10.37 -7.46
CA PHE A 26 -15.85 -9.91 -6.25
C PHE A 26 -17.04 -8.99 -6.57
N GLU A 27 -16.89 -8.08 -7.55
CA GLU A 27 -17.98 -7.18 -7.99
C GLU A 27 -19.17 -7.94 -8.60
N LEU A 28 -18.91 -9.01 -9.38
CA LEU A 28 -19.98 -9.88 -9.88
C LEU A 28 -20.72 -10.61 -8.74
N GLY A 29 -20.01 -11.01 -7.67
CA GLY A 29 -20.60 -11.69 -6.52
C GLY A 29 -21.54 -10.79 -5.72
N SER A 30 -21.16 -9.54 -5.48
CA SER A 30 -21.99 -8.57 -4.75
C SER A 30 -23.22 -8.08 -5.52
N SER A 31 -23.29 -8.31 -6.83
CA SER A 31 -24.42 -7.90 -7.67
C SER A 31 -25.61 -8.87 -7.61
N ASN A 32 -25.46 -10.04 -6.98
CA ASN A 32 -26.46 -11.11 -6.95
C ASN A 32 -27.27 -11.19 -5.64
N ASP A 33 -27.06 -10.28 -4.67
CA ASP A 33 -27.76 -10.29 -3.37
C ASP A 33 -29.10 -9.50 -3.38
N SER A 34 -29.68 -9.26 -4.56
CA SER A 34 -30.98 -8.56 -4.68
C SER A 34 -32.17 -9.48 -4.94
N GLU A 35 -32.05 -10.80 -4.75
CA GLU A 35 -33.22 -11.69 -4.71
C GLU A 35 -33.75 -11.85 -3.28
N ASP A 36 -34.59 -10.88 -2.92
CA ASP A 36 -35.88 -11.05 -2.24
C ASP A 36 -36.03 -12.27 -1.30
N GLY A 37 -35.62 -12.06 -0.05
CA GLY A 37 -35.91 -12.94 1.08
C GLY A 37 -36.67 -12.22 2.17
N SER A 38 -37.73 -11.47 1.81
CA SER A 38 -38.67 -10.91 2.80
C SER A 38 -39.39 -12.04 3.54
N VAL A 39 -38.89 -12.38 4.73
CA VAL A 39 -39.70 -13.08 5.73
C VAL A 39 -40.72 -12.05 6.20
N ASN A 40 -41.98 -12.18 5.78
CA ASN A 40 -43.05 -11.27 6.20
C ASN A 40 -43.34 -11.45 7.69
N ASP A 41 -42.79 -10.58 8.53
CA ASP A 41 -43.27 -10.31 9.88
C ASP A 41 -44.40 -9.26 9.81
N ASP A 42 -45.61 -9.73 10.13
CA ASP A 42 -46.90 -9.03 10.13
C ASP A 42 -46.99 -7.94 11.22
N SER A 43 -46.08 -6.97 11.20
CA SER A 43 -46.08 -5.84 12.12
C SER A 43 -45.76 -4.57 11.36
N GLY A 44 -46.82 -3.88 10.92
CA GLY A 44 -46.78 -2.69 10.09
C GLY A 44 -46.00 -1.50 10.66
N ILE A 45 -44.67 -1.54 10.51
CA ILE A 45 -43.77 -0.39 10.54
C ILE A 45 -42.78 -0.55 9.38
N GLY A 46 -43.17 -0.08 8.20
CA GLY A 46 -42.26 0.05 7.07
C GLY A 46 -41.41 1.30 7.20
N SER A 47 -40.32 1.25 7.97
CA SER A 47 -39.19 2.13 7.74
C SER A 47 -38.19 1.36 6.86
N VAL A 48 -38.21 1.66 5.55
CA VAL A 48 -37.05 1.39 4.70
C VAL A 48 -35.96 2.34 5.18
N ILE A 49 -35.24 1.92 6.22
CA ILE A 49 -33.91 2.45 6.48
C ILE A 49 -33.06 1.73 5.43
N GLU A 50 -32.76 2.41 4.32
CA GLU A 50 -31.57 2.09 3.55
C GLU A 50 -30.39 2.23 4.51
N ILE A 51 -30.05 1.16 5.21
CA ILE A 51 -28.78 1.03 5.89
C ILE A 51 -27.79 0.94 4.73
N GLY A 52 -27.26 2.10 4.34
CA GLY A 52 -26.21 2.21 3.33
C GLY A 52 -25.21 1.10 3.57
N SER A 53 -24.95 0.32 2.52
CA SER A 53 -24.19 -0.94 2.56
C SER A 53 -22.92 -0.75 3.39
N SER A 54 -22.98 -1.19 4.65
CA SER A 54 -21.89 -0.96 5.59
C SER A 54 -20.76 -1.89 5.20
N LYS A 55 -19.72 -1.32 4.59
CA LYS A 55 -18.54 -2.06 4.15
C LYS A 55 -17.52 -2.10 5.29
N ILE A 56 -17.12 -3.30 5.68
CA ILE A 56 -16.01 -3.51 6.60
C ILE A 56 -14.75 -3.76 5.78
N ASP A 57 -13.81 -2.82 5.82
CA ASP A 57 -12.49 -2.96 5.18
C ASP A 57 -11.45 -3.40 6.22
N ILE A 58 -10.71 -4.46 5.91
CA ILE A 58 -9.60 -4.96 6.74
C ILE A 58 -8.29 -4.55 6.10
N ILE A 59 -7.43 -3.89 6.87
CA ILE A 59 -6.10 -3.47 6.42
C ILE A 59 -5.06 -4.37 7.08
N ASP A 60 -4.41 -5.23 6.30
CA ASP A 60 -3.27 -6.03 6.74
C ASP A 60 -1.96 -5.31 6.37
N ILE A 61 -1.16 -4.96 7.39
CA ILE A 61 0.13 -4.28 7.20
C ILE A 61 1.19 -5.01 7.99
N ALA A 62 2.24 -5.45 7.28
CA ALA A 62 3.43 -5.98 7.90
C ALA A 62 4.07 -4.94 8.84
N GLY A 63 4.50 -5.37 10.03
CA GLY A 63 5.27 -4.52 10.95
C GLY A 63 6.63 -4.09 10.38
N LEU A 64 7.43 -3.36 11.16
CA LEU A 64 8.75 -2.91 10.70
C LEU A 64 9.60 -4.07 10.22
N THR A 65 10.00 -4.01 8.96
CA THR A 65 10.88 -4.97 8.33
C THR A 65 12.33 -4.63 8.63
N GLY A 66 13.11 -5.67 8.96
CA GLY A 66 14.56 -5.52 8.98
C GLY A 66 15.18 -4.99 10.28
N VAL A 67 14.41 -4.82 11.36
CA VAL A 67 14.88 -4.32 12.66
C VAL A 67 16.05 -5.15 13.25
N ASN A 68 16.06 -6.47 13.00
CA ASN A 68 17.03 -7.41 13.58
C ASN A 68 18.12 -7.88 12.60
N GLN A 69 18.15 -7.35 11.38
CA GLN A 69 19.10 -7.77 10.35
C GLN A 69 20.27 -6.78 10.27
N ARG A 70 21.47 -7.26 9.90
CA ARG A 70 22.64 -6.41 9.66
C ARG A 70 22.73 -6.07 8.17
N GLY A 71 23.12 -4.84 7.83
CA GLY A 71 23.35 -4.39 6.46
C GLY A 71 22.35 -3.34 5.96
N THR A 72 22.68 -2.75 4.81
CA THR A 72 21.91 -1.66 4.18
C THR A 72 20.65 -2.19 3.49
N ARG A 73 19.58 -1.41 3.57
CA ARG A 73 18.27 -1.74 2.97
C ARG A 73 18.01 -1.03 1.67
N SER A 74 17.09 -1.61 0.90
CA SER A 74 16.66 -1.10 -0.39
C SER A 74 15.44 -0.19 -0.25
N LEU A 75 14.97 0.34 -1.39
CA LEU A 75 13.73 1.09 -1.46
C LEU A 75 12.51 0.30 -0.95
N HIS A 76 12.48 -1.03 -1.16
CA HIS A 76 11.32 -1.83 -0.79
C HIS A 76 11.08 -1.84 0.72
N GLU A 77 12.13 -2.07 1.52
CA GLU A 77 12.00 -2.02 2.99
C GLU A 77 11.71 -0.60 3.47
N LEU A 78 12.24 0.44 2.81
CA LEU A 78 11.92 1.82 3.14
C LEU A 78 10.42 2.10 2.95
N CYS A 79 9.85 1.71 1.82
CA CYS A 79 8.42 1.86 1.54
C CYS A 79 7.57 1.08 2.54
N ALA A 80 7.93 -0.16 2.86
CA ALA A 80 7.22 -0.99 3.82
C ALA A 80 7.23 -0.35 5.23
N ASN A 81 8.40 0.08 5.69
CA ASN A 81 8.56 0.72 7.01
C ASN A 81 7.82 2.06 7.09
N MET A 82 7.85 2.85 6.00
CA MET A 82 7.11 4.11 5.93
C MET A 82 5.59 3.89 5.90
N ALA A 83 5.10 2.85 5.23
CA ALA A 83 3.68 2.49 5.25
C ALA A 83 3.22 2.06 6.65
N ALA A 84 3.99 1.18 7.31
CA ALA A 84 3.73 0.77 8.70
C ALA A 84 3.67 1.98 9.65
N GLU A 85 4.58 2.94 9.46
CA GLU A 85 4.63 4.15 10.26
C GLU A 85 3.43 5.08 10.01
N LYS A 86 3.01 5.27 8.75
CA LYS A 86 1.82 6.08 8.42
C LYS A 86 0.55 5.49 8.99
N THR A 87 0.38 4.17 8.90
CA THR A 87 -0.80 3.51 9.46
C THR A 87 -0.79 3.56 10.98
N ARG A 88 0.36 3.37 11.62
CA ARG A 88 0.47 3.56 13.07
C ARG A 88 0.15 4.99 13.48
N HIS A 89 0.67 5.99 12.77
CA HIS A 89 0.35 7.40 13.03
C HIS A 89 -1.14 7.66 12.88
N PHE A 90 -1.79 7.09 11.86
CA PHE A 90 -3.26 7.13 11.71
C PHE A 90 -3.95 6.53 12.94
N PHE A 91 -3.62 5.30 13.34
CA PHE A 91 -4.20 4.68 14.53
C PHE A 91 -3.94 5.47 15.82
N MET A 92 -2.77 6.09 15.97
CA MET A 92 -2.45 6.89 17.16
C MET A 92 -3.15 8.24 17.18
N ARG A 93 -3.33 8.87 16.02
CA ARG A 93 -3.96 10.18 15.88
C ARG A 93 -5.49 10.08 15.95
N PHE A 94 -6.08 9.06 15.34
CA PHE A 94 -7.53 8.80 15.38
C PHE A 94 -7.96 7.92 16.55
N GLY A 95 -7.02 7.20 17.17
CA GLY A 95 -7.16 6.63 18.51
C GLY A 95 -7.24 7.69 19.62
N PHE A 96 -7.37 8.97 19.28
CA PHE A 96 -7.73 10.04 20.22
C PHE A 96 -8.93 9.65 21.09
N PHE A 97 -9.95 9.00 20.53
CA PHE A 97 -11.08 8.49 21.32
C PHE A 97 -10.64 7.43 22.34
N ASN A 98 -9.70 6.55 22.01
CA ASN A 98 -9.14 5.59 22.98
C ASN A 98 -8.34 6.31 24.10
N ILE A 99 -7.68 7.43 23.79
CA ILE A 99 -7.01 8.27 24.81
C ILE A 99 -8.05 8.96 25.71
N VAL A 100 -9.14 9.45 25.12
CA VAL A 100 -10.26 10.05 25.86
C VAL A 100 -10.96 8.98 26.71
N ASP A 101 -11.25 7.80 26.17
CA ASP A 101 -11.85 6.67 26.88
C ASP A 101 -10.98 6.23 28.06
N GLN A 102 -9.66 6.06 27.87
CA GLN A 102 -8.71 5.75 28.95
C GLN A 102 -8.60 6.85 30.00
N ALA A 103 -8.76 8.12 29.61
CA ALA A 103 -8.75 9.25 30.54
C ALA A 103 -10.08 9.38 31.30
N CYS A 104 -11.19 8.97 30.68
CA CYS A 104 -12.52 8.91 31.28
C CYS A 104 -12.66 7.73 32.26
N ASP A 105 -12.05 6.58 31.98
CA ASP A 105 -12.03 5.41 32.88
C ASP A 105 -11.20 5.65 34.16
N ASN A 106 -10.22 6.57 34.09
CA ASN A 106 -9.48 7.01 35.25
C ASN A 106 -10.24 8.12 35.99
N SER A 107 -10.73 7.84 37.19
CA SER A 107 -11.46 8.77 38.08
C SER A 107 -10.65 10.02 38.53
N ARG A 108 -9.45 10.23 37.97
CA ARG A 108 -8.53 11.37 38.17
C ARG A 108 -8.06 12.00 36.85
N GLY A 109 -8.68 11.69 35.71
CA GLY A 109 -8.30 12.21 34.40
C GLY A 109 -8.50 13.73 34.30
N SER A 110 -7.44 14.51 34.50
CA SER A 110 -7.42 15.94 34.17
C SER A 110 -7.19 16.12 32.67
N MET A 111 -7.75 17.18 32.06
CA MET A 111 -7.42 17.61 30.69
C MET A 111 -5.90 17.72 30.46
N GLN A 112 -5.15 18.06 31.52
CA GLN A 112 -3.69 18.15 31.47
C GLN A 112 -3.03 16.79 31.18
N ASN A 113 -3.56 15.69 31.73
CA ASN A 113 -3.03 14.34 31.52
C ASN A 113 -3.30 13.86 30.10
N VAL A 114 -4.47 14.19 29.53
CA VAL A 114 -4.79 13.90 28.12
C VAL A 114 -3.83 14.65 27.20
N LEU A 115 -3.62 15.94 27.45
CA LEU A 115 -2.70 16.77 26.66
C LEU A 115 -1.24 16.29 26.79
N GLU A 116 -0.84 15.79 27.95
CA GLU A 116 0.49 15.22 28.17
C GLU A 116 0.65 13.86 27.48
N MET A 117 -0.37 12.98 27.54
CA MET A 117 -0.40 11.71 26.80
C MET A 117 -0.39 11.90 25.28
N VAL A 118 -1.06 12.95 24.79
CA VAL A 118 -1.03 13.33 23.37
C VAL A 118 0.34 13.91 22.99
N HIS A 119 0.95 14.75 23.84
CA HIS A 119 2.29 15.30 23.60
C HIS A 119 3.40 14.27 23.63
N GLN A 120 3.35 13.32 24.58
CA GLN A 120 4.33 12.22 24.69
C GLN A 120 4.30 11.28 23.48
N ARG A 121 3.19 11.25 22.73
CA ARG A 121 3.03 10.40 21.54
C ARG A 121 3.38 11.10 20.22
N LYS A 122 3.99 12.29 20.23
CA LYS A 122 4.65 12.86 19.05
C LYS A 122 5.87 12.03 18.67
N HIS A 123 5.66 10.99 17.89
CA HIS A 123 6.72 10.18 17.32
C HIS A 123 6.81 10.47 15.82
N GLU A 124 7.79 11.29 15.47
CA GLU A 124 8.17 11.59 14.11
C GLU A 124 9.40 10.72 13.76
N PHE A 125 9.40 10.01 12.63
CA PHE A 125 10.64 9.39 12.16
C PHE A 125 11.72 10.47 12.04
N THR A 126 12.93 10.11 12.43
CA THR A 126 14.04 11.05 12.43
C THR A 126 15.15 10.54 11.54
N PHE A 127 15.63 11.41 10.64
CA PHE A 127 16.89 11.17 9.94
C PHE A 127 18.03 11.34 10.94
N VAL A 128 18.69 10.24 11.28
CA VAL A 128 19.79 10.23 12.24
C VAL A 128 21.11 10.59 11.56
N HIS A 129 21.28 10.19 10.30
CA HIS A 129 22.45 10.48 9.50
C HIS A 129 22.10 10.44 8.02
N VAL A 130 22.70 11.34 7.24
CA VAL A 130 22.53 11.43 5.78
C VAL A 130 23.92 11.59 5.17
N SER A 131 24.29 10.66 4.30
CA SER A 131 25.53 10.69 3.52
C SER A 131 25.21 10.43 2.05
N PRO A 132 26.15 10.64 1.11
CA PRO A 132 25.93 10.34 -0.31
C PRO A 132 25.62 8.86 -0.61
N GLU A 133 26.04 7.93 0.25
CA GLU A 133 25.90 6.48 0.03
C GLU A 133 24.78 5.84 0.85
N GLU A 134 24.49 6.39 2.04
CA GLU A 134 23.50 5.86 2.96
C GLU A 134 22.72 6.92 3.75
N ILE A 135 21.48 6.57 4.11
CA ILE A 135 20.65 7.29 5.08
C ILE A 135 20.32 6.37 6.26
N LEU A 136 20.44 6.89 7.48
CA LEU A 136 20.01 6.21 8.70
C LEU A 136 18.69 6.83 9.18
N VAL A 137 17.64 6.04 9.23
CA VAL A 137 16.32 6.49 9.69
C VAL A 137 15.96 5.77 10.99
N ARG A 138 15.61 6.54 12.02
CA ARG A 138 15.02 6.00 13.25
C ARG A 138 13.51 5.96 13.08
N HIS A 139 12.98 4.75 12.95
CA HIS A 139 11.55 4.48 12.92
C HIS A 139 10.98 4.36 14.33
N TYR A 140 9.67 4.59 14.46
CA TYR A 140 8.93 4.57 15.72
C TYR A 140 9.28 3.38 16.66
N GLU A 141 9.27 2.16 16.14
CA GLU A 141 9.44 0.92 16.92
C GLU A 141 10.90 0.45 16.96
N GLY A 142 11.77 1.10 16.18
CA GLY A 142 13.19 0.78 16.10
C GLY A 142 13.98 1.47 17.20
N ARG A 143 14.51 0.70 18.16
CA ARG A 143 15.52 1.20 19.12
C ARG A 143 16.82 1.59 18.41
N VAL A 144 17.09 0.99 17.26
CA VAL A 144 18.28 1.19 16.43
C VAL A 144 17.86 1.80 15.09
N PRO A 145 18.57 2.83 14.58
CA PRO A 145 18.32 3.37 13.24
C PRO A 145 18.57 2.32 12.15
N ILE A 146 17.73 2.29 11.12
CA ILE A 146 17.87 1.41 9.96
C ILE A 146 18.66 2.16 8.88
N SER A 147 19.71 1.53 8.34
CA SER A 147 20.50 2.07 7.22
C SER A 147 19.87 1.68 5.89
N TYR A 148 19.70 2.66 4.99
CA TYR A 148 19.25 2.47 3.61
C TYR A 148 20.31 2.97 2.65
N ASN A 149 20.56 2.22 1.57
CA ASN A 149 21.54 2.58 0.56
C ASN A 149 20.91 3.48 -0.52
N ILE A 150 21.47 4.65 -0.75
CA ILE A 150 20.92 5.65 -1.69
C ILE A 150 21.03 5.17 -3.13
N THR A 151 22.14 4.57 -3.54
CA THR A 151 22.34 4.07 -4.90
C THR A 151 21.27 3.04 -5.26
N LYS A 152 21.03 2.06 -4.39
CA LYS A 152 19.96 1.07 -4.55
C LYS A 152 18.57 1.70 -4.57
N ILE A 153 18.35 2.74 -3.76
CA ILE A 153 17.08 3.48 -3.78
C ILE A 153 16.85 4.13 -5.15
N VAL A 154 17.85 4.83 -5.68
CA VAL A 154 17.75 5.53 -6.97
C VAL A 154 17.57 4.52 -8.11
N GLU A 155 18.33 3.43 -8.11
CA GLU A 155 18.21 2.36 -9.10
C GLU A 155 16.81 1.74 -9.07
N ASN A 156 16.32 1.35 -7.89
CA ASN A 156 14.99 0.76 -7.74
C ASN A 156 13.87 1.74 -8.12
N ASN A 157 14.04 3.03 -7.81
CA ASN A 157 13.03 4.04 -8.10
C ASN A 157 12.94 4.40 -9.59
N ARG A 158 14.04 4.25 -10.35
CA ARG A 158 14.01 4.48 -11.80
C ARG A 158 13.00 3.57 -12.47
N ASN A 159 12.90 2.30 -12.03
CA ASN A 159 11.90 1.33 -12.49
C ASN A 159 11.68 1.35 -14.02
N THR A 160 12.75 1.52 -14.79
CA THR A 160 12.69 1.66 -16.24
C THR A 160 13.02 0.33 -16.91
N ILE A 161 12.22 -0.03 -17.91
CA ILE A 161 12.51 -1.08 -18.87
C ILE A 161 12.82 -0.43 -20.22
N ARG A 162 13.82 -0.94 -20.94
CA ARG A 162 14.17 -0.37 -22.25
C ARG A 162 13.11 -0.70 -23.30
N LYS A 163 12.91 0.23 -24.25
CA LYS A 163 11.92 0.09 -25.34
C LYS A 163 12.13 -1.19 -26.16
N GLU A 164 13.37 -1.57 -26.42
CA GLU A 164 13.71 -2.76 -27.21
C GLU A 164 13.30 -4.07 -26.51
N MET A 165 13.21 -4.05 -25.17
CA MET A 165 12.75 -5.22 -24.41
C MET A 165 11.22 -5.31 -24.41
N VAL A 166 10.54 -4.17 -24.45
CA VAL A 166 9.07 -4.11 -24.56
C VAL A 166 8.62 -4.55 -25.96
N SER A 167 9.34 -4.17 -27.02
CA SER A 167 9.00 -4.52 -28.40
C SER A 167 9.10 -6.03 -28.71
N LEU A 168 9.81 -6.80 -27.86
CA LEU A 168 9.80 -8.27 -27.92
C LEU A 168 8.40 -8.87 -27.66
N PHE A 169 7.50 -8.09 -27.04
CA PHE A 169 6.12 -8.48 -26.74
C PHE A 169 5.10 -7.88 -27.71
N ASP A 170 5.54 -7.34 -28.85
CA ASP A 170 4.62 -6.98 -29.93
C ASP A 170 3.90 -8.25 -30.45
N SER A 171 2.62 -8.10 -30.78
CA SER A 171 1.82 -9.08 -31.51
C SER A 171 2.52 -9.69 -32.75
N LYS A 172 3.43 -8.95 -33.39
CA LYS A 172 4.22 -9.40 -34.54
C LYS A 172 5.39 -10.30 -34.17
N SER A 173 5.98 -10.12 -32.99
CA SER A 173 7.19 -10.81 -32.54
C SER A 173 6.91 -11.90 -31.50
N CYS A 174 5.82 -11.80 -30.75
CA CYS A 174 5.45 -12.73 -29.68
C CYS A 174 4.20 -13.55 -30.04
N SER A 175 4.36 -14.87 -30.10
CA SER A 175 3.25 -15.81 -30.34
C SER A 175 2.36 -16.03 -29.11
N PHE A 176 2.87 -15.72 -27.91
CA PHE A 176 2.15 -15.90 -26.66
C PHE A 176 1.28 -14.67 -26.35
N LYS A 177 0.02 -14.74 -26.80
CA LYS A 177 -0.94 -13.63 -26.70
C LYS A 177 -1.10 -13.04 -25.30
N PHE A 178 -1.03 -13.86 -24.26
CA PHE A 178 -1.14 -13.37 -22.88
C PHE A 178 0.00 -12.42 -22.52
N ALA A 179 1.25 -12.73 -22.91
CA ALA A 179 2.37 -11.83 -22.68
C ALA A 179 2.25 -10.52 -23.49
N VAL A 180 1.70 -10.58 -24.70
CA VAL A 180 1.36 -9.37 -25.50
C VAL A 180 0.36 -8.49 -24.74
N THR A 181 -0.66 -9.10 -24.13
CA THR A 181 -1.67 -8.38 -23.33
C THR A 181 -1.06 -7.66 -22.13
N LEU A 182 -0.07 -8.26 -21.47
CA LEU A 182 0.62 -7.63 -20.33
C LEU A 182 1.27 -6.29 -20.71
N PHE A 183 1.82 -6.18 -21.91
CA PHE A 183 2.56 -4.99 -22.39
C PHE A 183 1.77 -4.09 -23.34
N THR A 184 0.48 -4.34 -23.55
CA THR A 184 -0.32 -3.59 -24.54
C THR A 184 -0.34 -2.09 -24.25
N SER A 185 -0.44 -1.68 -22.98
CA SER A 185 -0.38 -0.25 -22.60
C SER A 185 0.96 0.39 -22.92
N ASP A 186 2.07 -0.33 -22.71
CA ASP A 186 3.42 0.18 -22.99
C ASP A 186 3.68 0.28 -24.49
N LEU A 187 3.24 -0.72 -25.26
CA LEU A 187 3.34 -0.74 -26.72
C LEU A 187 2.53 0.41 -27.35
N ASN A 188 1.33 0.68 -26.83
CA ASN A 188 0.53 1.82 -27.28
C ASN A 188 1.19 3.16 -26.94
N ALA A 189 1.78 3.29 -25.74
CA ALA A 189 2.50 4.50 -25.35
C ALA A 189 3.76 4.73 -26.21
N MET A 190 4.48 3.65 -26.57
CA MET A 190 5.61 3.72 -27.51
C MET A 190 5.17 4.19 -28.90
N ALA A 191 4.11 3.60 -29.44
CA ALA A 191 3.56 3.97 -30.75
C ALA A 191 3.11 5.44 -30.81
N GLN A 192 2.56 5.97 -29.71
CA GLN A 192 2.22 7.39 -29.61
C GLN A 192 3.47 8.27 -29.52
N SER A 193 4.49 7.87 -28.77
CA SER A 193 5.74 8.66 -28.65
C SER A 193 6.50 8.81 -29.97
N ASP A 194 6.42 7.78 -30.83
CA ASP A 194 7.10 7.77 -32.13
C ASP A 194 6.31 8.56 -33.20
N GLN A 195 5.02 8.89 -32.96
CA GLN A 195 4.21 9.75 -33.84
C GLN A 195 4.43 11.26 -33.60
N TYR A 196 5.07 11.64 -32.49
CA TYR A 196 5.34 13.03 -32.10
C TYR A 196 6.84 13.38 -32.03
N SER A 197 7.71 12.50 -32.55
CA SER A 197 9.15 12.76 -32.76
C SER A 197 9.43 13.02 -34.24
#